data_AF-F2TW42-F1
#
_entry.id   AF-F2TW42-F1
#
_cell.length_a   1.000
_cell.length_b   1.000
_cell.length_c   1.000
_cell.angle_alpha   90.00
_cell.angle_beta   90.00
_cell.angle_gamma   90.00
#
_symmetry.space_group_name_H-M   'P 1'
#
loop_
_entity.id
_entity.type
_entity.pdbx_description
1 polymer ?
#
loop_
_entity_poly.entity_id
_entity_poly.type
_entity_poly.pdbx_seq_one_letter_code
_entity_poly.pdbx_strand_id
1 'polypeptide(L)'
;MNPQYEEIGRAFAEHYYNIFQTNREQLFTLYQDDSMLTFEGTPVQGQADIAKKFQALSFRSIQINCTAIDCQPRPDGTIFVAVIGQIQVSQPCPQQCSNPLHLSVLDTCERAPFM
;
A
#
# COMPACT_ATOMS: atom_id res chain seq x y z
N MET A 1 -23.10 8.90 2.61
CA MET A 1 -22.00 8.55 3.53
C MET A 1 -22.11 7.06 3.76
N ASN A 2 -21.09 6.27 3.39
CA ASN A 2 -21.16 4.81 3.54
C ASN A 2 -21.01 4.45 5.03
N PRO A 3 -22.00 3.84 5.70
CA PRO A 3 -21.92 3.54 7.14
C PRO A 3 -20.90 2.44 7.48
N GLN A 4 -20.47 1.65 6.48
CA GLN A 4 -19.51 0.55 6.65
C GLN A 4 -18.08 0.96 6.28
N TYR A 5 -17.80 2.27 6.14
CA TYR A 5 -16.51 2.78 5.66
C TYR A 5 -15.31 2.25 6.47
N GLU A 6 -15.46 2.07 7.78
CA GLU A 6 -14.38 1.65 8.66
C GLU A 6 -14.03 0.18 8.45
N GLU A 7 -15.04 -0.69 8.40
CA GLU A 7 -14.86 -2.13 8.15
C GLU A 7 -14.25 -2.35 6.75
N ILE A 8 -14.79 -1.66 5.76
CA ILE A 8 -14.35 -1.75 4.37
C ILE A 8 -12.91 -1.24 4.21
N GLY A 9 -12.59 -0.06 4.77
CA GLY A 9 -11.26 0.53 4.65
C GLY A 9 -10.19 -0.29 5.37
N ARG A 10 -10.51 -0.85 6.54
CA ARG A 10 -9.62 -1.74 7.29
C ARG A 10 -9.35 -3.04 6.52
N ALA A 11 -10.41 -3.69 6.02
CA ALA A 11 -10.28 -4.90 5.24
C ALA A 11 -9.44 -4.68 3.96
N PHE A 12 -9.64 -3.53 3.29
CA PHE A 12 -8.83 -3.15 2.14
C PHE A 12 -7.34 -2.98 2.50
N ALA A 13 -7.02 -2.24 3.57
CA ALA A 13 -5.65 -2.03 4.01
C ALA A 13 -4.95 -3.35 4.38
N GLU A 14 -5.62 -4.21 5.15
CA GLU A 14 -5.09 -5.52 5.52
C GLU A 14 -4.82 -6.39 4.28
N HIS A 15 -5.75 -6.41 3.33
CA HIS A 15 -5.60 -7.14 2.07
C HIS A 15 -4.46 -6.59 1.22
N TYR A 16 -4.37 -5.27 1.07
CA TYR A 16 -3.33 -4.57 0.32
C TYR A 16 -1.93 -4.93 0.84
N TYR A 17 -1.71 -4.79 2.15
CA TYR A 17 -0.41 -5.10 2.75
C TYR A 17 -0.13 -6.61 2.82
N ASN A 18 -1.15 -7.47 2.86
CA ASN A 18 -0.95 -8.92 2.72
C ASN A 18 -0.42 -9.28 1.33
N ILE A 19 -1.01 -8.73 0.26
CA ILE A 19 -0.52 -8.92 -1.11
C ILE A 19 0.88 -8.33 -1.27
N PHE A 20 1.14 -7.14 -0.70
CA PHE A 20 2.47 -6.51 -0.76
C PHE A 20 3.59 -7.40 -0.20
N GLN A 21 3.27 -8.17 0.85
CA GLN A 21 4.21 -9.09 1.52
C GLN A 21 4.35 -10.43 0.82
N THR A 22 3.25 -11.00 0.30
CA THR A 22 3.19 -12.38 -0.20
C THR A 22 3.30 -12.47 -1.73
N ASN A 23 2.69 -11.54 -2.46
CA ASN A 23 2.59 -11.60 -3.91
C ASN A 23 2.54 -10.19 -4.55
N ARG A 24 3.68 -9.51 -4.54
CA ARG A 24 3.81 -8.14 -5.06
C ARG A 24 3.43 -8.01 -6.53
N GLU A 25 3.58 -9.09 -7.31
CA GLU A 25 3.19 -9.10 -8.71
C GLU A 25 1.68 -8.94 -8.91
N GLN A 26 0.84 -9.23 -7.91
CA GLN A 26 -0.61 -9.01 -8.01
C GLN A 26 -1.04 -7.64 -7.53
N LEU A 27 -0.16 -6.86 -6.92
CA LEU A 27 -0.52 -5.58 -6.29
C LEU A 27 -1.04 -4.56 -7.30
N PHE A 28 -0.57 -4.60 -8.56
CA PHE A 28 -1.07 -3.71 -9.61
C PHE A 28 -2.58 -3.89 -9.89
N THR A 29 -3.16 -5.07 -9.60
CA THR A 29 -4.59 -5.33 -9.83
C THR A 29 -5.50 -4.47 -8.96
N LEU A 30 -4.96 -3.91 -7.87
CA LEU A 30 -5.67 -2.99 -6.98
C LEU A 30 -5.67 -1.54 -7.50
N TYR A 31 -4.94 -1.27 -8.58
CA TYR A 31 -4.83 0.04 -9.22
C TYR A 31 -5.58 0.08 -10.54
N GLN A 32 -6.01 1.27 -10.95
CA GLN A 32 -6.66 1.56 -12.22
C GLN A 32 -5.76 2.40 -13.13
N ASP A 33 -6.18 2.60 -14.38
CA ASP A 33 -5.43 3.38 -15.37
C ASP A 33 -5.27 4.86 -15.00
N ASP A 34 -6.19 5.41 -14.20
CA ASP A 34 -6.16 6.79 -13.70
C ASP A 34 -5.53 6.90 -12.29
N SER A 35 -5.09 5.79 -11.70
CA SER A 35 -4.52 5.79 -10.35
C SER A 35 -3.14 6.44 -10.29
N MET A 36 -2.80 6.97 -9.11
CA MET A 36 -1.52 7.59 -8.86
C MET A 36 -0.90 7.03 -7.58
N LEU A 37 0.39 6.69 -7.66
CA LEU A 37 1.23 6.31 -6.53
C LEU A 37 2.35 7.34 -6.40
N THR A 38 2.56 7.89 -5.21
CA THR A 38 3.77 8.68 -4.92
C THR A 38 4.69 7.88 -4.03
N PHE A 39 5.84 7.47 -4.55
CA PHE A 39 6.83 6.68 -3.82
C PHE A 39 8.12 7.48 -3.65
N GLU A 40 8.52 7.74 -2.41
CA GLU A 40 9.72 8.53 -2.05
C GLU A 40 9.79 9.89 -2.78
N GLY A 41 8.66 10.59 -2.86
CA GLY A 41 8.56 11.89 -3.52
C GLY A 41 8.46 11.84 -5.05
N THR A 42 8.51 10.64 -5.65
CA THR A 42 8.33 10.48 -7.10
C THR A 42 6.90 10.04 -7.41
N PRO A 43 6.10 10.87 -8.10
CA PRO A 43 4.77 10.47 -8.57
C PRO A 43 4.88 9.49 -9.76
N VAL A 44 4.02 8.49 -9.76
CA VAL A 44 3.86 7.47 -10.80
C VAL A 44 2.37 7.37 -11.10
N GLN A 45 2.00 7.49 -12.36
CA GLN A 45 0.60 7.47 -12.79
C GLN A 45 0.32 6.27 -13.69
N GLY A 46 -0.84 5.65 -13.49
CA GLY A 46 -1.34 4.55 -14.29
C GLY A 46 -0.87 3.17 -13.81
N GLN A 47 -1.78 2.20 -13.90
CA GLN A 47 -1.58 0.82 -13.44
C GLN A 47 -0.28 0.20 -13.96
N ALA A 48 0.03 0.38 -15.26
CA ALA A 48 1.21 -0.21 -15.89
C ALA A 48 2.53 0.31 -15.32
N ASP A 49 2.64 1.62 -15.07
CA ASP A 49 3.87 2.20 -14.53
C ASP A 49 4.00 1.97 -13.03
N ILE A 50 2.88 1.90 -12.31
CA ILE A 50 2.82 1.43 -10.92
C ILE A 50 3.32 -0.02 -10.81
N ALA A 51 2.89 -0.90 -11.73
CA ALA A 51 3.38 -2.29 -11.78
C ALA A 51 4.90 -2.37 -11.98
N LYS A 52 5.44 -1.59 -12.93
CA LYS A 52 6.89 -1.49 -13.15
C LYS A 52 7.62 -0.99 -11.90
N LYS A 53 7.06 0.02 -11.21
CA LYS A 53 7.65 0.54 -9.97
C LYS A 53 7.73 -0.55 -8.90
N PHE A 54 6.69 -1.36 -8.73
CA PHE A 54 6.72 -2.48 -7.79
C PHE A 54 7.71 -3.59 -8.15
N GLN A 55 7.86 -3.90 -9.45
CA GLN A 55 8.86 -4.85 -9.93
C GLN A 55 10.30 -4.36 -9.73
N ALA A 56 10.53 -3.05 -9.81
CA ALA A 56 11.84 -2.45 -9.58
C ALA A 56 12.28 -2.48 -8.11
N LEU A 57 11.37 -2.76 -7.16
CA LEU A 57 11.69 -2.86 -5.74
C LEU A 57 12.39 -4.20 -5.44
N SER A 58 13.71 -4.16 -5.31
CA SER A 58 14.56 -5.34 -5.05
C SER A 58 14.57 -5.76 -3.56
N PHE A 59 13.41 -6.16 -3.04
CA PHE A 59 13.29 -6.71 -1.67
C PHE A 59 13.19 -8.22 -1.70
N ARG A 60 13.96 -8.94 -0.86
CA ARG A 60 13.86 -10.41 -0.75
C ARG A 60 12.63 -10.83 0.03
N SER A 61 12.42 -10.23 1.20
CA SER A 61 11.20 -10.37 1.98
C SER A 61 10.92 -9.07 2.70
N ILE A 62 9.63 -8.70 2.75
CA ILE A 62 9.12 -7.56 3.48
C ILE A 62 8.07 -8.06 4.47
N GLN A 63 8.12 -7.53 5.68
CA GLN A 63 7.09 -7.72 6.70
C GLN A 63 6.55 -6.35 7.06
N ILE A 64 5.23 -6.19 6.99
CA ILE A 64 4.55 -4.93 7.27
C ILE A 64 3.64 -5.17 8.47
N ASN A 65 3.90 -4.46 9.55
CA ASN A 65 3.08 -4.50 10.75
C ASN A 65 2.30 -3.18 10.87
N CYS A 66 1.00 -3.22 10.59
CA CYS A 66 0.13 -2.05 10.71
C CYS A 66 -0.19 -1.81 12.20
N THR A 67 0.17 -0.63 12.71
CA THR A 67 -0.08 -0.23 14.10
C THR A 67 -1.39 0.55 14.27
N ALA A 68 -1.76 1.33 13.26
CA ALA A 68 -3.02 2.08 13.23
C ALA A 68 -3.54 2.16 11.80
N ILE A 69 -4.86 2.04 11.65
CA ILE A 69 -5.58 2.20 10.39
C ILE A 69 -6.77 3.10 10.67
N ASP A 70 -6.70 4.33 10.16
CA ASP A 70 -7.76 5.34 10.28
C ASP A 70 -8.52 5.44 8.97
N CYS A 71 -9.85 5.32 9.01
CA CYS A 71 -10.70 5.41 7.83
C CYS A 71 -11.62 6.62 7.94
N GLN A 72 -11.79 7.38 6.86
CA GLN A 72 -12.68 8.54 6.81
C GLN A 72 -13.56 8.45 5.56
N PRO A 73 -14.89 8.53 5.69
CA PRO A 73 -15.78 8.58 4.54
C PRO A 73 -15.68 9.97 3.88
N ARG A 74 -15.57 10.00 2.55
CA ARG A 74 -15.56 11.25 1.77
C ARG A 74 -16.95 11.53 1.15
N PRO A 75 -17.29 12.81 0.86
CA PRO A 75 -18.59 13.18 0.29
C PRO A 75 -18.91 12.55 -1.07
N ASP A 76 -17.87 12.22 -1.84
CA ASP A 76 -17.93 11.55 -3.15
C ASP A 76 -18.26 10.04 -3.05
N GLY A 77 -18.45 9.52 -1.83
CA GLY A 77 -18.73 8.10 -1.58
C GLY A 77 -17.49 7.22 -1.46
N THR A 78 -16.29 7.79 -1.61
CA THR A 78 -15.04 7.05 -1.42
C THR A 78 -14.61 7.02 0.05
N ILE A 79 -13.60 6.22 0.36
CA ILE A 79 -13.05 6.06 1.70
C ILE A 79 -11.59 6.47 1.64
N PHE A 80 -11.22 7.46 2.45
CA PHE A 80 -9.82 7.77 2.70
C PHE A 80 -9.32 6.83 3.80
N VAL A 81 -8.21 6.16 3.55
CA VAL A 81 -7.58 5.24 4.51
C VAL A 81 -6.19 5.76 4.79
N ALA A 82 -5.85 5.99 6.06
CA ALA A 82 -4.50 6.31 6.49
C ALA A 82 -3.96 5.14 7.31
N VAL A 83 -2.78 4.65 6.95
CA VAL A 83 -2.15 3.52 7.64
C VAL A 83 -0.82 3.96 8.23
N ILE A 84 -0.62 3.62 9.50
CA ILE A 84 0.63 3.84 10.20
C ILE A 84 1.15 2.47 10.63
N GLY A 85 2.40 2.18 10.31
CA GLY A 85 2.98 0.89 10.62
C GLY A 85 4.50 0.89 10.60
N GLN A 86 5.06 -0.29 10.80
CA GLN A 86 6.48 -0.56 10.72
C GLN A 86 6.74 -1.51 9.55
N ILE A 87 7.84 -1.26 8.84
CA ILE A 87 8.29 -2.11 7.75
C ILE A 87 9.62 -2.74 8.14
N GLN A 88 9.71 -4.05 7.99
CA GLN A 88 10.96 -4.78 8.12
C GLN A 88 11.30 -5.37 6.75
N VAL A 89 12.46 -4.99 6.23
CA VAL A 89 12.95 -5.45 4.93
C VAL A 89 14.18 -6.31 5.17
N SER A 90 14.19 -7.53 4.65
CA SER A 90 15.41 -8.33 4.55
C SER A 90 16.06 -8.10 3.19
N GLN A 91 17.33 -7.67 3.21
CA GLN A 91 18.16 -7.55 2.02
C GLN A 91 19.19 -8.68 1.95
N PRO A 92 19.60 -9.11 0.75
CA PRO A 92 20.70 -10.06 0.60
C PRO A 92 22.04 -9.34 0.87
N CYS A 93 22.47 -9.30 2.14
CA CYS A 93 23.86 -9.01 2.49
C CYS A 93 24.52 -10.28 3.05
N PRO A 94 25.76 -10.63 2.64
CA PRO A 94 26.44 -11.83 3.11
C PRO A 94 26.61 -11.89 4.63
N GLN A 95 26.81 -10.77 5.33
CA GLN A 95 26.71 -10.67 6.79
C GLN A 95 26.31 -9.25 7.20
N GLN A 96 25.28 -9.13 8.04
CA GLN A 96 24.92 -7.93 8.82
C GLN A 96 24.57 -6.63 8.06
N CYS A 97 23.38 -6.59 7.44
CA CYS A 97 22.65 -5.33 7.23
C CYS A 97 21.17 -5.58 7.58
N SER A 98 20.85 -5.57 8.88
CA SER A 98 19.46 -5.57 9.35
C SER A 98 19.20 -4.22 10.00
N ASN A 99 18.92 -3.20 9.19
CA ASN A 99 18.43 -1.93 9.69
C ASN A 99 16.90 -1.93 9.51
N PRO A 100 16.11 -1.75 10.57
CA PRO A 100 14.68 -1.51 10.41
C PRO A 100 14.49 -0.15 9.72
N LEU A 101 13.92 -0.16 8.52
CA LEU A 101 13.54 1.06 7.81
C LEU A 101 12.16 1.48 8.35
N HIS A 102 12.08 2.61 9.07
CA HIS A 102 10.80 3.17 9.46
C HIS A 102 10.20 3.92 8.26
N LEU A 103 9.27 3.28 7.56
CA LEU A 103 8.53 3.88 6.45
C LEU A 103 7.08 4.09 6.90
N SER A 104 6.67 5.36 7.04
CA SER A 104 5.27 5.73 7.23
C SER A 104 4.64 5.85 5.85
N VAL A 105 3.75 4.92 5.49
CA VAL A 105 3.08 4.94 4.18
C VAL A 105 1.71 5.59 4.34
N LEU A 106 1.57 6.82 3.86
CA LEU A 106 0.27 7.48 3.75
C LEU A 106 -0.36 7.09 2.40
N ASP A 107 -0.92 5.88 2.31
CA ASP A 107 -1.61 5.43 1.09
C ASP A 107 -2.97 6.14 0.97
N THR A 108 -3.04 7.20 0.17
CA THR A 108 -4.32 7.84 -0.19
C THR A 108 -5.00 6.99 -1.26
N CYS A 109 -5.85 6.04 -0.86
CA CYS A 109 -6.66 5.30 -1.82
C CYS A 109 -7.76 6.22 -2.39
N GLU A 110 -7.46 6.92 -3.48
CA GLU A 110 -8.50 7.54 -4.30
C GLU A 110 -9.08 6.48 -5.22
N ARG A 111 -10.33 6.07 -4.96
CA ARG A 111 -11.15 5.10 -5.74
C ARG A 111 -10.71 3.63 -5.69
N ALA A 112 -11.15 2.93 -4.65
CA ALA A 112 -11.59 1.54 -4.81
C ALA A 112 -13.07 1.55 -5.25
N PRO A 113 -13.43 1.03 -6.44
CA PRO A 113 -14.82 0.87 -6.82
C PRO A 113 -15.34 -0.34 -6.04
N PHE A 114 -16.07 -0.09 -4.97
CA PHE A 114 -17.02 -1.09 -4.48
C PHE A 114 -18.20 -1.09 -5.46
N MET A 115 -18.07 -1.87 -6.52
CA MET A 115 -19.18 -2.34 -7.34
C MET A 115 -19.39 -3.83 -7.08
#